data_AF-A0A7K6QKP6-F1
#
_entry.id   AF-A0A7K6QKP6-F1
#
_cell.length_a   1.000
_cell.length_b   1.000
_cell.length_c   1.000
_cell.angle_alpha   90.00
_cell.angle_beta   90.00
_cell.angle_gamma   90.00
#
_symmetry.space_group_name_H-M   'P 1'
#
loop_
_entity.id
_entity.type
_entity.pdbx_description
1 polymer ?
#
loop_
_entity_poly.entity_id
_entity_poly.type
_entity_poly.pdbx_seq_one_letter_code
_entity_poly.pdbx_strand_id
1 'polypeptide(L)'
;KSGTLHFIVFISSMSWVTFEGNQKTSVRFKAAKADKFYRLVVKSFTAQDEGNYFCVMNINQMLHFSPGQPVFLPVTTIVAPTTPGPTTQCVIAEQDFCLKTPDPERRMQEELNSFCLVFICIPLTGLCLLLLQLLVTTIVLCRRNTHPQPPLDA
;
A
#
# COMPACT_ATOMS: atom_id res chain seq x y z
N LYS A 1 24.47 -5.09 4.74
CA LYS A 1 24.18 -6.42 5.34
C LYS A 1 23.28 -7.17 4.37
N SER A 2 23.76 -8.26 3.80
CA SER A 2 23.00 -9.06 2.82
C SER A 2 22.10 -10.03 3.57
N GLY A 3 20.83 -9.67 3.74
CA GLY A 3 19.78 -10.57 4.23
C GLY A 3 18.78 -10.78 3.10
N THR A 4 18.31 -12.01 2.92
CA THR A 4 17.29 -12.35 1.92
C THR A 4 15.93 -11.86 2.42
N LEU A 5 15.23 -11.07 1.61
CA LEU A 5 13.87 -10.66 1.93
C LEU A 5 12.93 -11.85 1.68
N HIS A 6 12.14 -12.23 2.69
CA HIS A 6 11.13 -13.26 2.57
C HIS A 6 9.76 -12.62 2.39
N PHE A 7 9.09 -12.92 1.27
CA PHE A 7 7.73 -12.45 1.04
C PHE A 7 6.74 -13.28 1.88
N ILE A 8 5.82 -12.62 2.58
CA ILE A 8 4.80 -13.30 3.40
C ILE A 8 3.41 -13.07 2.82
N VAL A 9 3.05 -11.80 2.66
CA VAL A 9 1.72 -11.41 2.22
C VAL A 9 1.74 -10.05 1.53
N PHE A 10 0.88 -9.90 0.54
CA PHE A 10 0.54 -8.65 -0.11
C PHE A 10 -0.91 -8.30 0.20
N ILE A 11 -1.15 -7.03 0.56
CA ILE A 11 -2.51 -6.51 0.70
C ILE A 11 -2.68 -5.35 -0.28
N SER A 12 -3.62 -5.49 -1.22
CA SER A 12 -3.91 -4.42 -2.18
C SER A 12 -4.60 -3.23 -1.51
N SER A 13 -4.68 -2.11 -2.23
CA SER A 13 -5.48 -0.95 -1.81
C SER A 13 -6.95 -1.32 -1.58
N MET A 14 -7.49 -2.29 -2.33
CA MET A 14 -8.83 -2.87 -2.20
C MET A 14 -8.96 -3.91 -1.06
N SER A 15 -7.97 -3.99 -0.17
CA SER A 15 -7.93 -4.95 0.95
C SER A 15 -7.87 -6.42 0.49
N TRP A 16 -7.47 -6.68 -0.76
CA TRP A 16 -7.30 -8.06 -1.22
C TRP A 16 -5.99 -8.62 -0.69
N VAL A 17 -6.07 -9.80 -0.09
CA VAL A 17 -4.95 -10.48 0.53
C VAL A 17 -4.45 -11.58 -0.39
N THR A 18 -3.16 -11.56 -0.68
CA THR A 18 -2.48 -12.58 -1.47
C THR A 18 -1.23 -13.04 -0.71
N PHE A 19 -1.17 -14.33 -0.41
CA PHE A 19 -0.01 -14.99 0.20
C PHE A 19 0.93 -15.54 -0.87
N GLU A 20 2.06 -16.06 -0.42
CA GLU A 20 3.04 -16.75 -1.26
C GLU A 20 2.37 -17.78 -2.20
N GLY A 21 2.87 -17.85 -3.44
CA GLY A 21 2.29 -18.72 -4.48
C GLY A 21 0.91 -18.27 -4.97
N ASN A 22 0.55 -17.00 -4.83
CA ASN A 22 -0.75 -16.42 -5.21
C ASN A 22 -1.95 -17.04 -4.47
N GLN A 23 -1.75 -17.56 -3.26
CA GLN A 23 -2.83 -18.12 -2.46
C GLN A 23 -3.68 -17.02 -1.80
N LYS A 24 -4.99 -17.23 -1.72
CA LYS A 24 -5.93 -16.28 -1.06
C LYS A 24 -5.99 -16.45 0.46
N THR A 25 -5.55 -17.60 0.96
CA THR A 25 -5.63 -17.97 2.37
C THR A 25 -4.35 -18.65 2.81
N SER A 26 -4.01 -18.54 4.09
CA SER A 26 -2.90 -19.27 4.70
C SER A 26 -3.33 -19.91 6.01
N VAL A 27 -2.82 -21.12 6.27
CA VAL A 27 -2.99 -21.81 7.55
C VAL A 27 -2.13 -21.14 8.63
N ARG A 28 -0.96 -20.63 8.24
CA ARG A 28 0.07 -20.05 9.12
C ARG A 28 -0.12 -18.54 9.32
N PHE A 29 -0.62 -17.84 8.32
CA PHE A 29 -0.71 -16.38 8.37
C PHE A 29 -2.16 -15.91 8.22
N LYS A 30 -2.49 -14.83 8.91
CA LYS A 30 -3.72 -14.08 8.70
C LYS A 30 -3.33 -12.62 8.49
N ALA A 31 -3.85 -12.02 7.42
CA ALA A 31 -3.63 -10.63 7.14
C ALA A 31 -4.97 -9.90 7.07
N ALA A 32 -4.99 -8.66 7.52
CA ALA A 32 -6.17 -7.81 7.47
C ALA A 32 -5.75 -6.37 7.26
N LYS A 33 -6.59 -5.60 6.58
CA LYS A 33 -6.50 -4.15 6.48
C LYS A 33 -7.69 -3.54 7.20
N ALA A 34 -7.44 -2.60 8.08
CA ALA A 34 -8.43 -1.80 8.78
C ALA A 34 -8.09 -0.32 8.62
N ASP A 35 -8.82 0.38 7.74
CA ASP A 35 -8.49 1.75 7.30
C ASP A 35 -7.04 1.86 6.80
N LYS A 36 -6.14 2.46 7.60
CA LYS A 36 -4.69 2.60 7.31
C LYS A 36 -3.83 1.54 7.96
N PHE A 37 -4.40 0.75 8.85
CA PHE A 37 -3.65 -0.25 9.60
C PHE A 37 -3.62 -1.57 8.82
N TYR A 38 -2.40 -1.98 8.48
CA TYR A 38 -2.12 -3.30 7.92
C TYR A 38 -1.70 -4.19 9.08
N ARG A 39 -2.44 -5.28 9.28
CA ARG A 39 -2.18 -6.22 10.36
C ARG A 39 -1.79 -7.58 9.79
N LEU A 40 -0.63 -8.06 10.21
CA LEU A 40 -0.19 -9.43 10.03
C LEU A 40 -0.32 -10.17 11.37
N VAL A 41 -0.86 -11.38 11.33
CA VAL A 41 -0.93 -12.31 12.45
C VAL A 41 -0.28 -13.62 12.02
N VAL A 42 0.74 -14.04 12.76
CA VAL A 42 1.38 -15.34 12.61
C VAL A 42 0.72 -16.32 13.58
N LYS A 43 0.19 -17.43 13.07
CA LYS A 43 -0.46 -18.49 13.84
C LYS A 43 0.55 -19.57 14.16
N SER A 44 0.50 -20.08 15.39
CA SER A 44 1.43 -21.11 15.87
C SER A 44 2.89 -20.73 15.59
N PHE A 45 3.29 -19.58 16.11
CA PHE A 45 4.64 -19.01 15.93
C PHE A 45 5.72 -20.03 16.37
N THR A 46 6.72 -20.24 15.52
CA THR A 46 7.85 -21.16 15.77
C THR A 46 9.17 -20.43 15.55
N ALA A 47 10.29 -21.11 15.86
CA ALA A 47 11.63 -20.58 15.61
C ALA A 47 11.88 -20.21 14.13
N GLN A 48 11.14 -20.78 13.18
CA GLN A 48 11.26 -20.42 11.76
C GLN A 48 10.62 -19.08 11.42
N ASP A 49 9.67 -18.63 12.24
CA ASP A 49 8.98 -17.35 12.05
C ASP A 49 9.75 -16.20 12.74
N GLU A 50 10.87 -16.47 13.41
CA GLU A 50 11.67 -15.43 14.05
C GLU A 50 12.38 -14.53 13.03
N GLY A 51 12.41 -13.24 13.32
CA GLY A 51 13.13 -12.29 12.49
C GLY A 51 12.62 -10.87 12.60
N ASN A 52 13.12 -10.02 11.69
CA ASN A 52 12.70 -8.64 11.58
C ASN A 52 11.61 -8.50 10.53
N TYR A 53 10.40 -8.17 10.97
CA TYR A 53 9.23 -7.98 10.11
C TYR A 53 9.10 -6.51 9.71
N PHE A 54 8.98 -6.21 8.43
CA PHE A 54 8.78 -4.85 7.94
C PHE A 54 7.60 -4.82 6.97
N CYS A 55 6.88 -3.70 6.96
CA CYS A 55 5.92 -3.39 5.91
C CYS A 55 6.65 -2.78 4.72
N VAL A 56 6.27 -3.20 3.52
CA VAL A 56 6.72 -2.59 2.26
C VAL A 56 5.51 -2.04 1.55
N MET A 57 5.56 -0.76 1.20
CA MET A 57 4.52 -0.11 0.40
C MET A 57 5.10 0.28 -0.95
N ASN A 58 4.35 0.03 -2.02
CA ASN A 58 4.65 0.58 -3.34
C ASN A 58 3.80 1.84 -3.52
N ILE A 59 4.44 3.00 -3.51
CA ILE A 59 3.80 4.29 -3.70
C ILE A 59 4.50 4.94 -4.89
N ASN A 60 3.74 5.35 -5.91
CA ASN A 60 4.27 6.01 -7.11
C ASN A 60 5.46 5.25 -7.75
N GLN A 61 5.37 3.91 -7.83
CA GLN A 61 6.43 3.03 -8.37
C GLN A 61 7.70 2.96 -7.51
N MET A 62 7.70 3.51 -6.29
CA MET A 62 8.80 3.45 -5.33
C MET A 62 8.46 2.55 -4.15
N LEU A 63 9.45 1.75 -3.70
CA LEU A 63 9.31 0.87 -2.55
C LEU A 63 9.74 1.59 -1.27
N HIS A 64 8.82 1.72 -0.32
CA HIS A 64 9.05 2.26 1.01
C HIS A 64 9.05 1.15 2.04
N PHE A 65 10.14 1.06 2.81
CA PHE A 65 10.31 0.07 3.87
C PHE A 65 10.12 0.71 5.23
N SER A 66 9.33 0.07 6.10
CA SER A 66 9.27 0.44 7.51
C SER A 66 10.59 0.09 8.22
N PRO A 67 10.89 0.67 9.41
CA PRO A 67 12.12 0.40 10.18
C PRO A 67 12.39 -1.07 10.54
N GLY A 68 11.37 -1.93 10.49
CA GLY A 68 11.46 -3.34 10.86
C GLY A 68 11.24 -3.55 12.36
N GLN A 69 10.36 -4.49 12.67
CA GLN A 69 10.01 -4.90 14.03
C GLN A 69 10.70 -6.23 14.33
N PRO A 70 11.61 -6.29 15.32
CA PRO A 70 12.17 -7.55 15.78
C PRO A 70 11.08 -8.37 16.49
N VAL A 71 10.93 -9.64 16.08
CA VAL A 71 10.00 -10.61 16.66
C VAL A 71 10.76 -11.92 16.86
N PHE A 72 11.09 -12.25 18.10
CA PHE A 72 11.85 -13.42 18.51
C PHE A 72 11.13 -14.12 19.67
N LEU A 73 11.27 -15.45 19.80
CA LEU A 73 10.75 -16.14 20.97
C LEU A 73 11.48 -15.65 22.23
N PRO A 74 10.79 -15.59 23.38
CA PRO A 74 11.47 -15.32 24.64
C PRO A 74 12.50 -16.43 24.89
N VAL A 75 13.74 -16.04 25.15
CA VAL A 75 14.76 -16.98 25.60
C VAL A 75 14.31 -17.52 26.96
N THR A 76 14.02 -18.81 27.04
CA THR A 76 13.82 -19.47 28.32
C THR A 76 15.19 -19.58 28.99
N THR A 77 15.52 -18.61 29.83
CA THR A 77 16.67 -18.74 30.72
C THR A 77 16.34 -19.86 31.71
N ILE A 78 16.87 -21.06 31.48
CA ILE A 78 16.94 -22.08 32.53
C ILE A 78 17.85 -21.50 33.60
N VAL A 79 17.24 -20.92 34.63
CA VAL A 79 17.94 -20.55 35.86
C VAL A 79 18.40 -21.87 36.47
N ALA A 80 19.68 -22.18 36.32
CA ALA A 80 20.33 -23.13 37.21
C ALA A 80 20.12 -22.64 38.67
N PRO A 81 19.85 -23.53 39.64
CA PRO A 81 19.56 -23.14 41.02
C PRO A 81 20.62 -22.14 41.53
N THR A 82 20.17 -20.95 41.89
CA THR A 82 21.02 -19.77 42.12
C THR A 82 21.50 -19.69 43.56
N THR A 83 22.81 -19.51 43.76
CA THR A 83 23.40 -18.83 44.93
C THR A 83 23.04 -17.34 44.86
N PRO A 84 22.53 -16.69 45.93
CA PRO A 84 21.83 -15.41 45.83
C PRO A 84 22.75 -14.22 45.53
N GLY A 85 22.41 -13.45 44.50
CA GLY A 85 23.01 -12.15 44.13
C GLY A 85 21.92 -11.19 43.65
N PRO A 86 22.09 -9.86 43.81
CA PRO A 86 20.98 -8.93 43.93
C PRO A 86 20.25 -8.65 42.61
N THR A 87 18.94 -8.62 42.75
CA THR A 87 17.86 -8.34 41.81
C THR A 87 18.01 -7.00 41.08
N THR A 88 17.99 -7.02 39.75
CA THR A 88 17.49 -5.91 38.92
C THR A 88 16.33 -6.43 38.09
N GLN A 89 15.16 -6.53 38.73
CA GLN A 89 13.89 -6.67 38.04
C GLN A 89 13.60 -5.35 37.34
N CYS A 90 13.65 -5.34 36.00
CA CYS A 90 12.93 -4.34 35.22
C CYS A 90 11.46 -4.77 35.21
N VAL A 91 10.79 -4.52 36.34
CA VAL A 91 9.34 -4.47 36.46
C VAL A 91 9.00 -2.99 36.52
N ILE A 92 7.93 -2.61 35.82
CA ILE A 92 7.31 -1.27 35.73
C ILE A 92 7.81 -0.42 34.55
N ALA A 93 7.03 -0.45 33.47
CA ALA A 93 6.35 0.76 33.03
C ALA A 93 5.08 0.35 32.30
N GLU A 94 3.98 0.35 33.05
CA GLU A 94 2.67 0.73 32.54
C GLU A 94 2.83 2.15 31.97
N GLN A 95 3.36 2.25 30.74
CA GLN A 95 3.50 3.52 30.07
C GLN A 95 2.29 3.70 29.17
N ASP A 96 1.31 4.38 29.77
CA ASP A 96 0.44 5.32 29.09
C ASP A 96 1.04 5.83 27.77
N PHE A 97 0.66 5.20 26.67
CA PHE A 97 0.77 5.79 25.34
C PHE A 97 -0.63 5.89 24.75
N CYS A 98 -1.57 6.41 25.55
CA CYS A 98 -2.79 6.97 25.03
C CYS A 98 -2.69 8.51 25.02
N LEU A 99 -2.64 9.05 23.80
CA LEU A 99 -3.16 10.36 23.36
C LEU A 99 -2.43 11.66 23.74
N LYS A 100 -1.72 12.24 22.76
CA LYS A 100 -2.05 13.46 21.97
C LYS A 100 -0.77 13.96 21.27
N THR A 101 -0.69 14.26 19.96
CA THR A 101 -1.36 15.34 19.17
C THR A 101 -0.84 15.26 17.68
N PRO A 102 -1.29 16.11 16.73
CA PRO A 102 -2.43 16.00 15.81
C PRO A 102 -2.12 15.41 14.40
N ASP A 103 -3.18 14.87 13.78
CA ASP A 103 -3.47 14.55 12.35
C ASP A 103 -2.33 14.48 11.29
N PRO A 104 -1.88 13.26 10.92
CA PRO A 104 -1.29 13.01 9.60
C PRO A 104 -1.91 11.82 8.84
N GLU A 105 -2.54 10.87 9.55
CA GLU A 105 -3.01 9.62 8.98
C GLU A 105 -4.31 9.79 8.19
N ARG A 106 -5.17 10.78 8.49
CA ARG A 106 -6.47 10.93 7.81
C ARG A 106 -6.37 11.24 6.32
N ARG A 107 -5.25 11.87 5.90
CA ARG A 107 -5.05 12.47 4.58
C ARG A 107 -4.48 11.51 3.52
N MET A 108 -3.67 10.51 3.90
CA MET A 108 -2.89 9.73 2.94
C MET A 108 -3.64 8.61 2.19
N GLN A 109 -4.78 8.14 2.71
CA GLN A 109 -5.52 6.99 2.13
C GLN A 109 -6.57 7.41 1.08
N GLU A 110 -7.17 8.61 1.21
CA GLU A 110 -7.99 9.24 0.16
C GLU A 110 -7.11 9.79 -0.98
N GLU A 111 -5.91 10.26 -0.65
CA GLU A 111 -4.89 10.71 -1.61
C GLU A 111 -4.53 9.61 -2.62
N LEU A 112 -4.20 8.39 -2.20
CA LEU A 112 -3.74 7.33 -3.11
C LEU A 112 -4.83 6.77 -4.07
N ASN A 113 -6.10 6.78 -3.67
CA ASN A 113 -7.22 6.33 -4.51
C ASN A 113 -7.67 7.43 -5.50
N SER A 114 -7.52 8.71 -5.13
CA SER A 114 -7.60 9.85 -6.05
C SER A 114 -6.50 9.80 -7.12
N PHE A 115 -5.25 9.51 -6.72
CA PHE A 115 -4.11 9.50 -7.65
C PHE A 115 -4.25 8.47 -8.79
N CYS A 116 -4.68 7.23 -8.51
CA CYS A 116 -4.90 6.24 -9.57
C CYS A 116 -6.02 6.65 -10.54
N LEU A 117 -7.08 7.26 -10.03
CA LEU A 117 -8.21 7.73 -10.84
C LEU A 117 -7.79 8.92 -11.73
N VAL A 118 -7.04 9.89 -11.20
CA VAL A 118 -6.57 11.08 -11.93
C VAL A 118 -5.56 10.73 -13.02
N PHE A 119 -4.61 9.82 -12.75
CA PHE A 119 -3.61 9.40 -13.74
C PHE A 119 -4.20 8.60 -14.90
N ILE A 120 -5.31 7.88 -14.68
CA ILE A 120 -6.01 7.14 -15.75
C ILE A 120 -7.00 8.06 -16.48
N CYS A 121 -7.71 8.94 -15.76
CA CYS A 121 -8.75 9.78 -16.33
C CYS A 121 -8.23 10.99 -17.13
N ILE A 122 -7.14 11.66 -16.74
CA ILE A 122 -6.59 12.81 -17.48
C ILE A 122 -6.15 12.44 -18.92
N PRO A 123 -5.34 11.37 -19.14
CA PRO A 123 -4.95 11.01 -20.50
C PRO A 123 -6.12 10.50 -21.33
N LEU A 124 -7.07 9.78 -20.72
CA LEU A 124 -8.28 9.29 -21.41
C LEU A 124 -9.18 10.46 -21.85
N THR A 125 -9.42 11.42 -20.96
CA THR A 125 -10.26 12.59 -21.25
C THR A 125 -9.60 13.51 -22.27
N GLY A 126 -8.28 13.74 -22.16
CA GLY A 126 -7.53 14.54 -23.12
C GLY A 126 -7.54 13.94 -24.54
N LEU A 127 -7.35 12.62 -24.65
CA LEU A 127 -7.44 11.93 -25.93
C LEU A 127 -8.85 12.04 -26.52
N CYS A 128 -9.89 11.83 -25.71
CA CYS A 128 -11.28 11.97 -26.16
C CYS A 128 -11.61 13.39 -26.65
N LEU A 129 -11.20 14.44 -25.93
CA LEU A 129 -11.45 15.82 -26.35
C LEU A 129 -10.70 16.17 -27.64
N LEU A 130 -9.47 15.70 -27.81
CA LEU A 130 -8.70 15.89 -29.04
C LEU A 130 -9.40 15.26 -30.25
N LEU A 131 -9.88 14.02 -30.07
CA LEU A 131 -10.63 13.30 -31.10
C LEU A 131 -11.94 14.03 -31.45
N LEU A 132 -12.65 14.56 -30.45
CA LEU A 132 -13.88 15.33 -30.67
C LEU A 132 -13.61 16.66 -31.41
N GLN A 133 -12.56 17.40 -31.05
CA GLN A 133 -12.20 18.65 -31.73
C GLN A 133 -11.81 18.43 -33.19
N LEU A 134 -11.04 17.35 -33.46
CA LEU A 134 -10.70 16.97 -34.82
C LEU A 134 -11.96 16.63 -35.61
N LEU A 135 -12.83 15.80 -35.04
CA LEU A 135 -14.09 15.40 -35.68
C LEU A 135 -14.98 16.62 -36.00
N VAL A 136 -15.14 17.56 -35.05
CA VAL A 136 -15.93 18.77 -35.26
C VAL A 136 -15.30 19.64 -36.35
N THR A 137 -13.98 19.84 -36.33
CA THR A 137 -13.28 20.64 -37.35
C THR A 137 -13.43 20.01 -38.74
N THR A 138 -13.29 18.68 -38.84
CA THR A 138 -13.53 17.94 -40.07
C THR A 138 -14.96 18.12 -40.55
N ILE A 139 -15.97 17.99 -39.67
CA ILE A 139 -17.38 18.19 -40.03
C ILE A 139 -17.61 19.61 -40.52
N VAL A 140 -17.14 20.64 -39.81
CA VAL A 140 -17.34 22.04 -40.20
C VAL A 140 -16.68 22.34 -41.56
N LEU A 141 -15.47 21.84 -41.81
CA LEU A 141 -14.79 21.98 -43.11
C LEU A 141 -15.55 21.26 -44.23
N CYS A 142 -16.03 20.03 -43.99
CA CYS A 142 -16.85 19.30 -44.95
C CYS A 142 -18.18 20.02 -45.24
N ARG A 143 -18.83 20.59 -44.22
CA ARG A 143 -20.06 21.37 -44.36
C ARG A 143 -19.83 22.71 -45.07
N ARG A 144 -18.69 23.35 -44.84
CA ARG A 144 -18.30 24.61 -45.50
C ARG A 144 -17.95 24.40 -46.98
N ASN A 145 -17.26 23.32 -47.29
CA ASN A 145 -16.91 22.94 -48.67
C ASN A 145 -18.11 22.40 -49.47
N THR A 146 -19.24 22.10 -48.81
CA THR A 146 -20.50 21.70 -49.44
C THR A 146 -21.49 22.85 -49.64
N HIS A 147 -21.09 24.10 -49.33
CA HIS A 147 -21.77 25.30 -49.83
C HIS A 147 -20.95 25.92 -50.97
N PRO A 148 -21.01 25.38 -52.20
CA PRO A 148 -20.52 26.11 -53.36
C PRO A 148 -21.28 27.43 -53.48
N GLN A 149 -20.55 28.54 -53.58
CA GLN A 149 -21.10 29.73 -54.22
C GLN A 149 -21.57 29.32 -55.63
N PRO A 150 -22.82 29.59 -56.03
CA PRO A 150 -23.18 29.43 -57.43
C PRO A 150 -22.31 30.40 -58.26
N PRO A 151 -21.82 29.98 -59.43
CA PRO A 151 -21.18 30.90 -60.37
C PRO A 151 -22.19 32.00 -60.69
N LEU A 152 -21.77 33.27 -60.53
CA LEU A 152 -22.47 34.38 -61.15
C LEU A 152 -22.14 34.30 -62.64
N ASP A 153 -22.99 33.60 -63.38
CA ASP A 153 -22.92 33.47 -64.83
C ASP A 153 -23.13 34.85 -65.51
N ALA A 154 -22.29 35.08 -66.53
CA ALA A 154 -22.42 35.94 -67.73
C ALA A 154 -23.04 37.35 -67.62
#